data_AF-A0A954BHR3-F1
#
_entry.id   AF-A0A954BHR3-F1
#
_cell.length_a   1.000
_cell.length_b   1.000
_cell.length_c   1.000
_cell.angle_alpha   90.00
_cell.angle_beta   90.00
_cell.angle_gamma   90.00
#
_symmetry.space_group_name_H-M   'P 1'
#
loop_
_entity.id
_entity.type
_entity.pdbx_description
1 polymer ?
#
loop_
_entity_poly.entity_id
_entity_poly.type
_entity_poly.pdbx_seq_one_letter_code
_entity_poly.pdbx_strand_id
1 'polypeptide(L)'
;ALDCPGGFALPLSDTSYLLGEMTAALHRPVPCGKEIIVHAWHAWSERRKHLAGTALHAADGTLLAQADTLWIELTPDQAERLMT
;
A
#
# COMPACT_ATOMS: atom_id res chain seq x y z
N ALA A 1 5.12 -6.54 -0.86
CA ALA A 1 6.08 -5.47 -1.24
C ALA A 1 5.37 -4.22 -1.73
N LEU A 2 4.32 -4.35 -2.57
CA LEU A 2 3.52 -3.20 -3.02
C LEU A 2 2.36 -2.85 -2.07
N ASP A 3 1.98 -3.77 -1.20
CA ASP A 3 0.91 -3.63 -0.21
C ASP A 3 1.38 -2.88 1.04
N CYS A 4 2.31 -3.44 1.83
CA CYS A 4 2.70 -2.85 3.12
C CYS A 4 3.13 -1.38 3.04
N PRO A 5 3.95 -0.95 2.05
CA PRO A 5 4.30 0.47 1.92
C PRO A 5 3.08 1.36 1.68
N GLY A 6 2.05 0.88 0.98
CA GLY A 6 0.80 1.60 0.77
C GLY A 6 0.09 1.88 2.10
N GLY A 7 0.01 0.88 2.97
CA GLY A 7 -0.52 1.03 4.32
C GLY A 7 0.30 2.00 5.18
N PHE A 8 1.63 1.93 5.10
CA PHE A 8 2.53 2.86 5.81
C PHE A 8 2.48 4.30 5.30
N ALA A 9 2.02 4.51 4.06
CA ALA A 9 1.85 5.86 3.52
C ALA A 9 0.57 6.54 4.01
N LEU A 10 -0.37 5.80 4.61
CA LEU A 10 -1.65 6.33 5.06
C LEU A 10 -1.51 7.25 6.29
N PRO A 11 -2.50 8.14 6.54
CA PRO A 11 -2.58 8.88 7.79
C PRO A 11 -2.58 7.94 9.01
N LEU A 12 -2.05 8.44 10.14
CA LEU A 12 -2.19 7.73 11.41
C LEU A 12 -3.67 7.51 11.74
N SER A 13 -3.99 6.31 12.22
CA SER A 13 -5.32 5.93 12.70
C SER A 13 -5.21 5.40 14.12
N ASP A 14 -6.26 5.63 14.91
CA ASP A 14 -6.43 5.04 16.24
C ASP A 14 -6.85 3.56 16.17
N THR A 15 -7.16 3.06 14.96
CA THR A 15 -7.47 1.67 14.68
C THR A 15 -6.51 1.11 13.62
N SER A 16 -6.93 0.05 12.92
CA SER A 16 -6.15 -0.61 11.88
C SER A 16 -6.78 -0.37 10.51
N TYR A 17 -5.94 -0.33 9.49
CA TYR A 17 -6.36 -0.41 8.10
C TYR A 17 -6.25 -1.86 7.62
N LEU A 18 -7.24 -2.31 6.83
CA LEU A 18 -7.14 -3.53 6.05
C LEU A 18 -7.11 -3.19 4.56
N LEU A 19 -6.33 -3.95 3.80
CA LEU A 19 -6.34 -3.87 2.34
C LEU A 19 -7.69 -4.36 1.83
N GLY A 20 -8.42 -3.48 1.13
CA GLY A 20 -9.69 -3.81 0.49
C GLY A 20 -9.51 -4.28 -0.95
N GLU A 21 -8.74 -3.52 -1.72
CA GLU A 21 -8.47 -3.82 -3.14
C GLU A 21 -7.04 -3.42 -3.52
N MET A 22 -6.42 -4.18 -4.42
CA MET A 22 -5.15 -3.83 -5.04
C MET A 22 -5.21 -4.14 -6.53
N THR A 23 -4.90 -3.15 -7.35
CA THR A 23 -4.63 -3.32 -8.78
C THR A 23 -3.16 -3.03 -9.03
N ALA A 24 -2.43 -4.03 -9.54
CA ALA A 24 -0.99 -3.94 -9.76
C ALA A 24 -0.62 -4.16 -11.23
N ALA A 25 0.41 -3.46 -11.69
CA ALA A 25 1.02 -3.64 -12.99
C ALA A 25 2.51 -3.97 -12.82
N LEU A 26 2.95 -5.07 -13.43
CA LEU A 26 4.36 -5.43 -13.56
C LEU A 26 4.86 -4.97 -14.92
N HIS A 27 5.70 -3.93 -14.93
CA HIS A 27 6.27 -3.37 -16.16
C HIS A 27 7.53 -4.12 -16.59
N ARG A 28 8.31 -4.60 -15.63
CA ARG A 28 9.53 -5.41 -15.83
C ARG A 28 9.70 -6.41 -14.68
N PRO A 29 10.39 -7.54 -14.88
CA PRO A 29 10.70 -8.47 -13.80
C PRO A 29 11.45 -7.76 -12.65
N VAL A 30 11.05 -8.02 -11.41
CA VAL A 30 11.78 -7.53 -10.23
C VAL A 30 13.01 -8.41 -10.01
N PRO A 31 14.24 -7.87 -10.02
CA PRO A 31 15.45 -8.68 -9.90
C PRO A 31 15.62 -9.24 -8.48
N CYS A 32 15.95 -10.52 -8.38
CA CYS A 32 16.28 -11.15 -7.11
C CYS A 32 17.70 -10.77 -6.67
N GLY A 33 17.90 -10.55 -5.37
CA GLY A 33 19.21 -10.25 -4.77
C GLY A 33 19.81 -8.89 -5.19
N LYS A 34 19.01 -8.02 -5.80
CA LYS A 34 19.39 -6.64 -6.14
C LYS A 34 18.57 -5.67 -5.31
N GLU A 35 19.18 -4.56 -4.96
CA GLU A 35 18.48 -3.46 -4.30
C GLU A 35 17.48 -2.82 -5.26
N ILE A 36 16.35 -2.42 -4.69
CA ILE A 36 15.29 -1.69 -5.38
C ILE A 36 14.86 -0.53 -4.49
N ILE A 37 14.29 0.50 -5.11
CA ILE A 37 13.73 1.65 -4.42
C ILE A 37 12.22 1.45 -4.32
N VAL A 38 11.67 1.57 -3.13
CA VAL A 38 10.24 1.49 -2.86
C VAL A 38 9.70 2.88 -2.60
N HIS A 39 8.68 3.28 -3.35
CA HIS A 39 7.89 4.49 -3.10
C HIS A 39 6.50 4.10 -2.67
N ALA A 40 5.93 4.92 -1.78
CA ALA A 40 4.53 4.88 -1.44
C ALA A 40 4.05 6.29 -1.12
N TRP A 41 2.80 6.58 -1.47
CA TRP A 41 2.19 7.87 -1.17
C TRP A 41 0.70 7.69 -0.90
N HIS A 42 0.18 8.51 0.01
CA HIS A 42 -1.24 8.68 0.19
C HIS A 42 -1.81 9.53 -0.94
N ALA A 43 -2.87 9.05 -1.60
CA ALA A 43 -3.51 9.74 -2.71
C ALA A 43 -4.76 10.51 -2.26
N TRP A 44 -5.68 9.85 -1.54
CA TRP A 44 -6.88 10.51 -0.98
C TRP A 44 -7.52 9.69 0.15
N SER A 45 -8.38 10.36 0.93
CA SER A 45 -9.22 9.73 1.97
C SER A 45 -10.68 10.22 1.85
N GLU A 46 -11.64 9.31 1.95
CA GLU A 46 -13.07 9.61 2.04
C GLU A 46 -13.69 8.69 3.08
N ARG A 47 -14.04 9.27 4.24
CA ARG A 47 -14.51 8.51 5.41
C ARG A 47 -13.47 7.44 5.75
N ARG A 48 -13.86 6.17 5.67
CA ARG A 48 -13.02 5.00 5.99
C ARG A 48 -12.27 4.43 4.78
N LYS A 49 -12.33 5.08 3.62
CA LYS A 49 -11.67 4.62 2.39
C LYS A 49 -10.45 5.48 2.13
N HIS A 50 -9.30 4.84 1.94
CA HIS A 50 -8.04 5.52 1.69
C HIS A 50 -7.37 4.91 0.47
N LEU A 51 -7.03 5.74 -0.50
CA LEU A 51 -6.26 5.30 -1.65
C LEU A 51 -4.78 5.62 -1.43
N ALA A 52 -3.92 4.65 -1.69
CA ALA A 52 -2.48 4.82 -1.73
C ALA A 52 -1.91 4.22 -3.00
N GLY A 53 -0.89 4.87 -3.55
CA GLY A 53 -0.10 4.34 -4.64
C GLY A 53 1.23 3.81 -4.13
N THR A 54 1.75 2.76 -4.76
CA THR A 54 3.10 2.24 -4.52
C THR A 54 3.83 1.96 -5.82
N ALA A 55 5.15 2.08 -5.81
CA ALA A 55 5.99 1.80 -6.96
C ALA A 55 7.34 1.20 -6.55
N LEU A 56 7.83 0.26 -7.37
CA LEU A 56 9.17 -0.30 -7.28
C LEU A 56 10.01 0.22 -8.44
N HIS A 57 11.18 0.78 -8.14
CA HIS A 57 12.16 1.18 -9.15
C HIS A 57 13.47 0.40 -8.96
N ALA A 58 14.18 0.14 -10.05
CA ALA A 58 15.58 -0.26 -9.97
C ALA A 58 16.45 0.93 -9.50
N ALA A 59 17.69 0.66 -9.13
CA ALA A 59 18.63 1.68 -8.66
C ALA A 59 18.89 2.82 -9.68
N ASP A 60 18.69 2.55 -10.98
CA ASP A 60 18.79 3.54 -12.06
C ASP A 60 17.51 4.36 -12.28
N GLY A 61 16.47 4.15 -11.44
CA GLY A 61 15.17 4.81 -11.57
C GLY A 61 14.22 4.14 -12.56
N THR A 62 14.56 3.00 -13.16
CA THR A 62 13.63 2.26 -14.02
C THR A 62 12.43 1.75 -13.22
N LEU A 63 11.20 2.10 -13.63
CA LEU A 63 9.98 1.56 -13.04
C LEU A 63 9.83 0.06 -13.35
N LEU A 64 9.74 -0.75 -12.29
CA LEU A 64 9.60 -2.20 -12.36
C LEU A 64 8.15 -2.63 -12.18
N ALA A 65 7.47 -2.08 -11.17
CA ALA A 65 6.08 -2.37 -10.87
C ALA A 65 5.41 -1.20 -10.15
N GLN A 66 4.09 -1.10 -10.25
CA GLN A 66 3.30 -0.16 -9.45
C GLN A 66 1.97 -0.78 -9.03
N ALA A 67 1.35 -0.25 -7.98
CA ALA A 67 0.01 -0.63 -7.58
C ALA A 67 -0.79 0.57 -7.06
N ASP A 68 -2.08 0.55 -7.37
CA ASP A 68 -3.10 1.35 -6.68
C ASP A 68 -3.76 0.46 -5.64
N THR A 69 -3.89 0.96 -4.41
CA THR A 69 -4.41 0.20 -3.26
C THR A 69 -5.51 0.98 -2.57
N LEU A 70 -6.67 0.35 -2.41
CA LEU A 70 -7.76 0.84 -1.57
C LEU A 70 -7.67 0.17 -0.19
N TRP A 71 -7.59 0.99 0.84
CA TRP A 71 -7.53 0.59 2.24
C TRP A 71 -8.80 1.00 2.95
N ILE A 72 -9.24 0.12 3.85
CA ILE A 72 -10.43 0.32 4.68
C ILE A 72 -9.99 0.49 6.12
N GLU A 73 -10.21 1.69 6.66
CA GLU A 73 -10.06 1.96 8.09
C GLU A 73 -11.16 1.24 8.87
N LEU A 74 -10.78 0.47 9.88
CA LEU A 74 -11.73 -0.25 10.69
C LEU A 74 -12.40 0.66 11.71
N THR A 75 -13.69 0.44 11.97
CA THR A 75 -14.32 0.99 13.16
C THR A 75 -13.77 0.31 14.42
N PRO A 76 -13.83 0.93 15.60
CA PRO A 76 -13.40 0.31 16.86
C PRO A 76 -13.98 -1.10 17.07
N ASP A 77 -15.30 -1.27 16.92
CA ASP A 77 -15.98 -2.57 17.05
C ASP A 77 -15.46 -3.63 16.07
N GLN A 78 -15.04 -3.22 14.87
CA GLN A 78 -14.48 -4.14 13.87
C GLN A 78 -13.05 -4.53 14.23
N ALA A 79 -12.25 -3.60 14.75
CA ALA A 79 -10.91 -3.87 15.20
C ALA A 79 -10.91 -4.83 16.40
N GLU A 80 -11.81 -4.64 17.36
CA GLU A 80 -11.96 -5.53 18.53
C GLU A 80 -12.28 -6.97 18.12
N ARG A 81 -13.24 -7.17 17.21
CA ARG A 81 -13.65 -8.50 16.72
C ARG A 81 -12.56 -9.26 15.96
N LEU A 82 -11.54 -8.57 15.43
CA LEU A 82 -10.43 -9.21 14.73
C LEU A 82 -9.31 -9.66 15.69
N MET A 83 -9.33 -9.18 16.94
CA MET A 83 -8.33 -9.53 17.96
C MET A 83 -8.79 -10.71 18.86
N THR A 84 -10.02 -11.18 18.68
CA THR A 84 -10.64 -12.31 19.39
C THR A 84 -10.79 -13.52 18.48
#